data_AF-A0A6P0WL20-F1
#
_entry.id   AF-A0A6P0WL20-F1
#
_cell.length_a   1.000
_cell.length_b   1.000
_cell.length_c   1.000
_cell.angle_alpha   90.00
_cell.angle_beta   90.00
_cell.angle_gamma   90.00
#
_symmetry.space_group_name_H-M   'P 1'
#
loop_
_entity.id
_entity.type
_entity.pdbx_description
1 polymer ?
#
loop_
_entity_poly.entity_id
_entity_poly.type
_entity_poly.pdbx_seq_one_letter_code
_entity_poly.pdbx_strand_id
1 'polypeptide(L)' 'MRELGSPGEKPQQLPSLPGAEREAKAIAPLLNTQSLIGNQATETAVKQQLGKASIS' A
#
# COMPACT_ATOMS: atom_id res chain seq x y z
N MET A 1 -15.10 -16.60 5.64
CA MET A 1 -13.62 -16.54 5.70
C MET A 1 -13.14 -16.22 4.28
N ARG A 2 -12.29 -15.21 4.10
CA ARG A 2 -11.80 -14.80 2.77
C ARG A 2 -10.44 -15.47 2.59
N GLU A 3 -10.37 -16.44 1.70
CA GLU A 3 -9.11 -17.13 1.40
C GLU A 3 -8.18 -16.13 0.71
N LEU A 4 -7.04 -15.84 1.36
CA LEU A 4 -5.92 -15.16 0.70
C LEU A 4 -5.34 -16.20 -0.25
N GLY A 5 -5.43 -15.94 -1.56
CA GLY A 5 -5.15 -16.90 -2.62
C GLY A 5 -3.83 -17.66 -2.44
N SER A 6 -3.80 -18.88 -2.95
CA SER A 6 -2.64 -19.76 -2.89
C SER A 6 -1.53 -19.24 -3.81
N PRO A 7 -0.24 -19.44 -3.48
CA PRO A 7 0.86 -19.05 -4.36
C PRO A 7 0.71 -19.72 -5.74
N GLY A 8 0.50 -18.91 -6.78
CA GLY A 8 0.28 -19.37 -8.17
C GLY A 8 -1.06 -18.94 -8.79
N GLU A 9 -2.02 -18.47 -8.00
CA GLU A 9 -3.29 -17.93 -8.52
C GLU A 9 -3.14 -16.49 -9.04
N LYS A 10 -4.00 -16.11 -10.01
CA LYS A 10 -4.03 -14.74 -10.52
C LYS A 10 -4.43 -13.79 -9.39
N PRO A 11 -3.78 -12.60 -9.26
CA PRO A 11 -4.12 -11.67 -8.20
C PRO A 11 -5.58 -11.23 -8.32
N GLN A 12 -6.36 -11.46 -7.25
CA GLN A 12 -7.72 -10.95 -7.17
C GLN A 12 -7.65 -9.45 -6.89
N GLN A 13 -8.27 -8.64 -7.76
CA GLN A 13 -8.44 -7.22 -7.48
C GLN A 13 -9.36 -7.03 -6.27
N LEU A 14 -8.86 -6.29 -5.28
CA LEU A 14 -9.60 -5.95 -4.07
C LEU A 14 -10.45 -4.70 -4.34
N PRO A 15 -11.61 -4.56 -3.66
CA PRO A 15 -12.35 -3.31 -3.71
C PRO A 15 -11.50 -2.15 -3.19
N SER A 16 -11.68 -0.97 -3.77
CA SER A 16 -10.97 0.24 -3.34
C SER A 16 -11.32 0.58 -1.89
N LEU A 17 -10.32 1.11 -1.17
CA LEU A 17 -10.46 1.54 0.22
C LEU A 17 -10.31 3.07 0.31
N PRO A 18 -11.36 3.85 -0.04
CA PRO A 18 -11.28 5.32 -0.11
C PRO A 18 -11.03 5.97 1.26
N GLY A 19 -11.32 5.28 2.37
CA GLY A 19 -10.92 5.73 3.71
C GLY A 19 -9.40 5.77 3.87
N ALA A 20 -8.72 4.67 3.51
CA ALA A 20 -7.26 4.56 3.59
C ALA A 20 -6.55 5.60 2.72
N GLU A 21 -7.06 5.88 1.51
CA GLU A 21 -6.50 6.93 0.65
C GLU A 21 -6.63 8.32 1.29
N ARG A 22 -7.78 8.64 1.89
CA ARG A 22 -8.00 9.91 2.58
C ARG A 22 -7.05 10.08 3.77
N GLU A 23 -6.91 9.03 4.58
CA GLU A 23 -6.00 9.03 5.73
C GLU A 23 -4.54 9.20 5.29
N ALA A 24 -4.08 8.45 4.28
CA ALA A 24 -2.73 8.56 3.78
C ALA A 24 -2.39 9.97 3.27
N LYS A 25 -3.32 10.63 2.55
CA LYS A 25 -3.16 12.02 2.09
C LYS A 25 -3.09 13.02 3.25
N ALA A 26 -3.89 12.80 4.30
CA ALA A 26 -3.91 13.68 5.47
C ALA A 26 -2.63 13.57 6.32
N ILE A 27 -2.06 12.37 6.42
CA ILE A 27 -0.88 12.09 7.25
C ILE A 27 0.44 12.46 6.54
N ALA A 28 0.52 12.28 5.21
CA ALA A 28 1.72 12.55 4.42
C ALA A 28 2.43 13.89 4.76
N PRO A 29 1.76 15.06 4.77
CA PRO A 29 2.39 16.32 5.12
C PRO A 29 2.84 16.40 6.60
N LEU A 30 2.14 15.73 7.51
CA LEU A 30 2.49 15.70 8.94
C LEU A 30 3.82 14.99 9.19
N LEU A 31 4.12 13.98 8.36
CA LEU A 31 5.35 13.19 8.45
C LEU A 31 6.41 13.60 7.42
N ASN A 32 6.17 14.69 6.67
CA ASN A 32 7.02 15.13 5.57
C ASN A 32 7.41 13.99 4.62
N THR A 33 6.42 13.18 4.24
CA THR A 33 6.60 12.01 3.38
C THR A 33 5.64 12.05 2.20
N GLN A 34 5.90 11.22 1.19
CA GLN A 34 5.03 11.05 0.04
C GLN A 34 4.19 9.77 0.21
N SER A 35 2.87 9.91 0.23
CA SER A 35 1.96 8.76 0.25
C SER A 35 2.04 7.98 -1.06
N LEU A 36 2.13 6.65 -0.97
CA LEU A 36 2.06 5.73 -2.09
C LEU A 36 0.64 5.12 -2.15
N ILE A 37 -0.18 5.55 -3.12
CA ILE A 37 -1.62 5.24 -3.18
C ILE A 37 -2.07 4.79 -4.57
N GLY A 38 -3.21 4.11 -4.66
CA GLY A 38 -3.82 3.70 -5.92
C GLY A 38 -2.87 2.91 -6.82
N ASN A 39 -2.83 3.26 -8.10
CA ASN A 39 -1.96 2.63 -9.11
C ASN A 39 -0.46 2.87 -8.89
N GLN A 40 -0.07 3.82 -8.04
CA GLN A 40 1.34 4.06 -7.70
C GLN A 40 1.87 3.02 -6.70
N ALA A 41 0.99 2.39 -5.90
CA ALA A 41 1.32 1.39 -4.89
C ALA A 41 1.64 0.00 -5.48
N THR A 42 2.59 -0.05 -6.41
CA THR A 42 3.06 -1.28 -7.04
C THR A 42 4.00 -2.07 -6.13
N GLU A 43 4.14 -3.37 -6.37
CA GLU A 43 5.08 -4.22 -5.64
C GLU A 43 6.51 -3.65 -5.65
N THR A 44 6.98 -3.20 -6.82
CA THR A 44 8.31 -2.61 -6.97
C THR A 44 8.46 -1.34 -6.14
N ALA A 45 7.48 -0.43 -6.20
CA ALA A 45 7.53 0.82 -5.45
C ALA A 45 7.49 0.58 -3.92
N VAL A 46 6.68 -0.38 -3.47
CA VAL A 46 6.61 -0.76 -2.05
C VAL A 46 7.93 -1.40 -1.58
N LYS A 47 8.50 -2.35 -2.35
CA LYS A 47 9.77 -2.99 -2.00
C LYS A 47 10.93 -1.99 -1.88
N GLN A 48 10.95 -0.96 -2.72
CA GLN A 48 11.94 0.11 -2.63
C GLN A 48 11.84 0.93 -1.33
N GLN A 49 10.66 0.98 -0.71
CA GLN A 49 10.45 1.67 0.58
C GLN A 49 10.80 0.79 1.78
N LEU A 50 10.64 -0.53 1.69
CA LEU A 50 10.92 -1.45 2.81
C LEU A 50 12.34 -1.31 3.36
N GLY A 51 13.35 -1.16 2.49
CA GLY A 51 14.74 -0.97 2.92
C GLY A 51 15.02 0.37 3.62
N LYS A 52 14.09 1.33 3.52
CA LYS A 52 14.18 2.65 4.15
C LYS A 52 13.30 2.77 5.40
N ALA A 53 12.40 1.81 5.62
CA ALA A 53 11.46 1.85 6.71
C ALA A 53 12.19 1.62 8.04
N SER A 54 12.06 2.57 8.97
CA SER A 54 12.62 2.47 10.33
C SER A 54 11.59 1.87 11.29
N ILE A 55 11.07 0.69 10.95
CA ILE A 55 10.14 -0.07 11.79
C ILE A 55 10.98 -1.13 12.51
N SER A 56 11.25 -0.89 13.80
CA SER A 56 12.01 -1.81 14.67
C SER A 56 11.11 -2.80 15.39
#